data_AF-A0A520C5A6-F1
#
_entry.id   AF-A0A520C5A6-F1
#
_cell.length_a   1.000
_cell.length_b   1.000
_cell.length_c   1.000
_cell.angle_alpha   90.00
_cell.angle_beta   90.00
_cell.angle_gamma   90.00
#
_symmetry.space_group_name_H-M   'P 1'
#
loop_
_entity.id
_entity.type
_entity.pdbx_description
1 polymer ?
#
loop_
_entity_poly.entity_id
_entity_poly.type
_entity_poly.pdbx_seq_one_letter_code
_entity_poly.pdbx_strand_id
1 'polypeptide(L)'
;MSSFQKPDHDELAGTEQPFVAHLMELRDRLLRAVIAIAVCFGALCLYPGPGHLYDLLAAPLVANLPEGTKMIATNVIAPFFVPIKITMLAGFLLALPVVLYQAWAFIAPGLY
;
A
#
# COMPACT_ATOMS: atom_id res chain seq x y z
N MET A 1 20.76 -21.88 56.74
CA MET A 1 20.01 -20.68 56.30
C MET A 1 19.47 -20.95 54.90
N SER A 2 18.23 -21.47 54.84
CA SER A 2 17.52 -21.73 53.59
C SER A 2 16.73 -20.46 53.23
N SER A 3 17.32 -19.56 52.45
CA SER A 3 16.56 -18.49 51.80
C SER A 3 15.71 -19.13 50.71
N PHE A 4 14.40 -19.18 50.95
CA PHE A 4 13.38 -19.60 50.00
C PHE A 4 13.47 -18.75 48.72
N GLN A 5 14.03 -19.31 47.66
CA GLN A 5 13.91 -18.79 46.31
C GLN A 5 12.47 -19.03 45.84
N LYS A 6 11.65 -17.98 45.79
CA LYS A 6 10.33 -18.03 45.19
C LYS A 6 10.52 -18.12 43.66
N PRO A 7 9.86 -19.04 42.94
CA PRO A 7 9.92 -19.05 41.49
C PRO A 7 9.29 -17.75 40.99
N ASP A 8 10.06 -16.96 40.24
CA ASP A 8 9.56 -15.83 39.48
C ASP A 8 8.65 -16.40 38.38
N HIS A 9 7.37 -16.58 38.72
CA HIS A 9 6.35 -16.84 37.73
C HIS A 9 6.13 -15.53 36.99
N ASP A 10 6.75 -15.45 35.81
CA ASP A 10 6.62 -14.38 34.84
C ASP A 10 5.15 -14.24 34.41
N GLU A 11 4.37 -13.45 35.16
CA GLU A 11 2.93 -13.22 34.94
C GLU A 11 2.63 -12.54 33.58
N LEU A 12 3.67 -12.08 32.86
CA LEU A 12 3.56 -11.49 31.52
C LEU A 12 3.59 -12.53 30.40
N ALA A 13 4.05 -13.76 30.66
CA ALA A 13 4.14 -14.80 29.64
C ALA A 13 2.77 -15.20 29.04
N GLY A 14 1.67 -14.97 29.76
CA GLY A 14 0.31 -15.17 29.27
C GLY A 14 -0.20 -14.05 28.34
N THR A 15 0.31 -12.82 28.51
CA THR A 15 -0.12 -11.60 27.79
C THR A 15 0.77 -11.30 26.58
N GLU A 16 2.04 -11.71 26.58
CA GLU A 16 2.93 -11.52 25.42
C GLU A 16 2.50 -12.36 24.20
N GLN A 17 1.97 -13.56 24.41
CA GLN A 17 1.48 -14.44 23.36
C GLN A 17 0.39 -13.79 22.48
N PRO A 18 -0.66 -13.13 23.03
CA PRO A 18 -1.68 -12.46 22.22
C PRO A 18 -1.17 -11.20 21.50
N PHE A 19 -0.25 -10.42 22.07
CA PHE A 19 0.34 -9.26 21.37
C PHE A 19 1.15 -9.67 20.15
N VAL A 20 2.00 -10.70 20.31
CA VAL A 20 2.81 -11.23 19.21
C VAL A 20 1.90 -11.82 18.12
N ALA A 21 0.83 -12.52 18.50
CA ALA A 21 -0.16 -13.05 17.55
C ALA A 21 -0.82 -11.93 16.73
N HIS A 22 -1.20 -10.82 17.37
CA HIS A 22 -1.79 -9.67 16.67
C HIS A 22 -0.80 -8.97 15.72
N LEU A 23 0.49 -8.86 16.09
CA LEU A 23 1.53 -8.34 15.19
C LEU A 23 1.80 -9.28 14.01
N MET A 24 1.75 -10.60 14.22
CA MET A 24 1.86 -11.59 13.13
C MET A 24 0.70 -11.46 12.15
N GLU A 25 -0.51 -11.27 12.66
CA GLU A 25 -1.68 -11.00 11.86
C GLU A 25 -1.53 -9.72 11.02
N LEU A 26 -1.05 -8.62 11.63
CA LEU A 26 -0.75 -7.38 10.91
C LEU A 26 0.22 -7.62 9.75
N ARG A 27 1.33 -8.35 10.00
CA ARG A 27 2.32 -8.68 8.98
C ARG A 27 1.71 -9.41 7.80
N ASP A 28 0.95 -10.46 8.07
CA ASP A 28 0.38 -11.31 7.02
C ASP A 28 -0.68 -10.54 6.21
N ARG A 29 -1.46 -9.68 6.85
CA ARG A 29 -2.43 -8.80 6.19
C ARG A 29 -1.76 -7.73 5.34
N LEU A 30 -0.69 -7.13 5.85
CA LEU A 30 0.10 -6.14 5.13
C LEU A 30 0.72 -6.77 3.88
N LEU A 31 1.29 -7.97 3.99
CA LEU A 31 1.83 -8.70 2.83
C LEU A 31 0.74 -8.97 1.78
N ARG A 32 -0.45 -9.42 2.18
CA ARG A 32 -1.57 -9.63 1.25
C ARG A 32 -2.01 -8.34 0.55
N ALA A 33 -2.07 -7.22 1.28
CA ALA A 33 -2.40 -5.92 0.73
C ALA A 33 -1.34 -5.45 -0.29
N VAL A 34 -0.05 -5.58 0.06
CA VAL A 34 1.07 -5.23 -0.83
C VAL A 34 1.07 -6.10 -2.09
N ILE A 35 0.83 -7.40 -1.96
CA ILE A 35 0.72 -8.32 -3.11
C ILE A 35 -0.45 -7.90 -4.02
N ALA A 36 -1.61 -7.56 -3.46
CA ALA A 36 -2.75 -7.10 -4.25
C ALA A 36 -2.40 -5.83 -5.05
N ILE A 37 -1.76 -4.85 -4.41
CA ILE A 37 -1.28 -3.63 -5.09
C ILE A 37 -0.27 -3.97 -6.18
N ALA A 38 0.71 -4.85 -5.89
CA ALA A 38 1.74 -5.26 -6.85
C ALA A 38 1.15 -5.98 -8.06
N VAL A 39 0.13 -6.83 -7.87
CA VAL A 39 -0.58 -7.51 -8.95
C VAL A 39 -1.35 -6.51 -9.81
N CYS A 40 -2.12 -5.60 -9.22
CA CYS A 40 -2.85 -4.57 -9.97
C CYS A 40 -1.90 -3.62 -10.72
N PHE A 41 -0.81 -3.20 -10.06
CA PHE A 41 0.24 -2.38 -10.67
C PHE A 41 0.92 -3.12 -11.83
N GLY A 42 1.33 -4.38 -11.62
CA GLY A 42 1.97 -5.21 -12.64
C GLY A 42 1.06 -5.42 -13.85
N ALA A 43 -0.24 -5.66 -13.61
CA ALA A 43 -1.24 -5.77 -14.67
C ALA A 43 -1.32 -4.48 -15.50
N LEU A 44 -1.41 -3.31 -14.86
CA LEU A 44 -1.44 -2.02 -15.56
C LEU A 44 -0.13 -1.71 -16.29
N CYS A 45 1.01 -2.14 -15.75
CA CYS A 45 2.32 -2.02 -16.42
C CYS A 45 2.41 -2.86 -17.69
N LEU A 46 1.78 -4.05 -17.71
CA LEU A 46 1.72 -4.91 -18.90
C LEU A 46 0.74 -4.36 -19.95
N TYR A 47 -0.46 -3.96 -19.50
CA TYR A 47 -1.48 -3.37 -20.37
C TYR A 47 -2.42 -2.48 -19.55
N PRO A 48 -2.68 -1.22 -19.96
CA PRO A 48 -2.25 -0.56 -21.21
C PRO A 48 -0.81 0.02 -21.18
N GLY A 49 -0.13 -0.04 -20.04
CA GLY A 49 1.23 0.48 -19.86
C GLY A 49 1.28 1.92 -19.31
N PRO A 50 2.39 2.32 -18.65
CA PRO A 50 2.44 3.60 -17.93
C PRO A 50 2.27 4.84 -18.81
N GLY A 51 2.87 4.84 -20.01
CA GLY A 51 2.80 5.97 -20.93
C GLY A 51 1.38 6.23 -21.41
N HIS A 52 0.66 5.17 -21.80
CA HIS A 52 -0.72 5.29 -22.27
C HIS A 52 -1.67 5.75 -21.17
N LEU A 53 -1.46 5.29 -19.93
CA LEU A 53 -2.22 5.74 -18.77
C LEU A 53 -2.01 7.24 -18.52
N TYR A 54 -0.76 7.71 -18.63
CA TYR A 54 -0.43 9.13 -18.53
C TYR A 54 -1.08 9.95 -19.65
N ASP A 55 -0.98 9.50 -20.91
CA ASP A 55 -1.56 10.23 -22.05
C ASP A 55 -3.07 10.39 -21.91
N LEU A 56 -3.76 9.34 -21.42
CA LEU A 56 -5.20 9.38 -21.15
C LEU A 56 -5.57 10.40 -20.08
N LEU A 57 -4.77 10.52 -19.02
CA LEU A 57 -4.94 11.52 -17.96
C LEU A 57 -4.53 12.93 -18.40
N ALA A 58 -3.55 13.05 -19.29
CA ALA A 58 -3.06 14.32 -19.81
C ALA A 58 -3.96 14.91 -20.90
N ALA A 59 -4.69 14.07 -21.65
CA ALA A 59 -5.60 14.50 -22.72
C ALA A 59 -6.58 15.62 -22.34
N PRO A 60 -7.36 15.54 -21.23
CA PRO A 60 -8.25 16.62 -20.84
C PRO A 60 -7.51 17.90 -20.44
N LEU A 61 -6.31 17.79 -19.89
CA LEU A 61 -5.50 18.97 -19.56
C LEU A 61 -5.09 19.69 -20.84
N VAL A 62 -4.53 18.96 -21.81
CA VAL A 62 -4.10 19.52 -23.10
C VAL A 62 -5.26 20.14 -23.88
N ALA A 63 -6.45 19.53 -23.83
CA ALA A 63 -7.64 20.07 -24.49
C ALA A 63 -8.13 21.43 -23.92
N ASN A 64 -7.74 21.75 -22.68
CA ASN A 64 -8.09 23.02 -22.02
C ASN A 64 -6.92 24.02 -22.02
N LEU A 65 -5.81 23.71 -22.70
CA LEU A 65 -4.70 24.66 -22.86
C LEU A 65 -5.02 25.67 -23.99
N PRO A 66 -4.70 26.97 -23.80
CA PRO A 66 -4.83 27.96 -24.85
C PRO A 66 -3.94 27.60 -26.05
N GLU A 67 -4.48 27.76 -27.26
CA GLU A 67 -3.81 27.40 -28.52
C GLU A 67 -2.39 27.98 -28.57
N GLY A 68 -1.40 27.12 -28.79
CA GLY A 68 0.03 27.51 -28.84
C GLY A 68 0.84 27.21 -27.56
N THR A 69 0.20 26.74 -26.49
CA THR A 69 0.92 26.35 -25.25
C THR A 69 1.35 24.89 -25.31
N LYS A 70 2.67 24.64 -25.25
CA LYS A 70 3.22 23.28 -25.16
C LYS A 70 3.42 22.89 -23.71
N MET A 71 3.13 21.63 -23.37
CA MET A 71 3.46 21.09 -22.06
C MET A 71 4.99 21.00 -21.94
N ILE A 72 5.59 21.79 -21.05
CA ILE A 72 7.04 21.79 -20.81
C ILE A 72 7.31 20.92 -19.59
N ALA A 73 8.17 19.92 -19.75
CA ALA A 73 8.69 19.17 -18.62
C ALA A 73 9.59 20.08 -17.78
N THR A 74 9.15 20.45 -16.58
CA THR A 74 9.92 21.29 -15.65
C THR A 74 11.16 20.59 -15.08
N ASN A 75 11.26 19.27 -15.27
CA ASN A 75 12.36 18.45 -14.79
C ASN A 75 12.68 17.36 -15.83
N VAL A 76 13.97 17.15 -16.10
CA VAL A 76 14.51 16.16 -17.07
C VAL A 76 14.06 14.73 -16.75
N ILE A 77 13.81 14.45 -15.47
CA ILE A 77 13.45 13.12 -14.96
C ILE A 77 11.92 12.89 -14.98
N ALA A 78 11.12 13.97 -15.12
CA ALA A 78 9.66 13.89 -15.06
C ALA A 78 9.03 12.94 -16.10
N PRO A 79 9.47 12.91 -17.38
CA PRO A 79 8.91 12.00 -18.38
C PRO A 79 9.02 10.51 -18.01
N PHE A 80 9.98 10.15 -17.16
CA PHE A 80 10.17 8.78 -16.70
C PHE A 80 9.34 8.48 -15.43
N PHE A 81 9.41 9.35 -14.41
CA PHE A 81 8.77 9.05 -13.12
C PHE A 81 7.27 9.36 -13.07
N VAL A 82 6.77 10.32 -13.86
CA VAL A 82 5.36 10.70 -13.81
C VAL A 82 4.44 9.55 -14.27
N PRO A 83 4.69 8.89 -15.42
CA PRO A 83 3.89 7.73 -15.82
C PRO A 83 3.90 6.60 -14.79
N ILE A 84 5.05 6.32 -14.18
CA ILE A 84 5.20 5.28 -13.15
C ILE A 84 4.37 5.63 -11.91
N LYS A 85 4.45 6.87 -11.42
CA LYS A 85 3.67 7.34 -10.26
C LYS A 85 2.17 7.22 -10.49
N ILE A 86 1.72 7.61 -11.69
CA ILE A 86 0.31 7.49 -12.07
C ILE A 86 -0.13 6.03 -12.09
N THR A 87 0.68 5.15 -12.69
CA THR A 87 0.37 3.72 -12.77
C THR A 87 0.33 3.08 -11.38
N MET A 88 1.23 3.47 -10.48
CA MET A 88 1.24 3.02 -9.09
C MET A 88 -0.01 3.48 -8.35
N LEU A 89 -0.40 4.75 -8.49
CA LEU A 89 -1.62 5.27 -7.88
C LEU A 89 -2.87 4.57 -8.42
N ALA A 90 -2.96 4.37 -9.74
CA ALA A 90 -4.06 3.64 -10.36
C ALA A 90 -4.12 2.18 -9.88
N GLY A 91 -2.98 1.49 -9.81
CA GLY A 91 -2.89 0.13 -9.29
C GLY A 91 -3.32 0.03 -7.83
N PHE A 92 -2.93 0.99 -7.00
CA PHE A 92 -3.40 1.11 -5.62
C PHE A 92 -4.91 1.33 -5.54
N LEU A 93 -5.47 2.24 -6.36
CA LEU A 93 -6.91 2.50 -6.41
C LEU A 93 -7.70 1.24 -6.81
N LEU A 94 -7.20 0.46 -7.77
CA LEU A 94 -7.82 -0.82 -8.15
C LEU A 94 -7.73 -1.87 -7.03
N ALA A 95 -6.65 -1.87 -6.26
CA ALA A 95 -6.46 -2.77 -5.14
C ALA A 95 -7.22 -2.35 -3.87
N LEU A 96 -7.85 -1.16 -3.84
CA LEU A 96 -8.53 -0.61 -2.66
C LEU A 96 -9.52 -1.58 -1.98
N PRO A 97 -10.39 -2.33 -2.69
CA PRO A 97 -11.31 -3.26 -2.03
C PRO A 97 -10.58 -4.30 -1.17
N VAL A 98 -9.44 -4.80 -1.65
CA VAL A 98 -8.61 -5.76 -0.92
C VAL A 98 -7.86 -5.08 0.23
N VAL A 99 -7.25 -3.92 -0.03
CA VAL A 99 -6.51 -3.15 0.99
C VAL A 99 -7.44 -2.78 2.15
N LEU A 100 -8.63 -2.26 1.86
CA LEU A 100 -9.64 -1.90 2.84
C LEU A 100 -10.14 -3.12 3.62
N TYR A 101 -10.37 -4.25 2.94
CA TYR A 101 -10.76 -5.49 3.61
C TYR A 101 -9.68 -5.95 4.61
N GLN A 102 -8.42 -5.97 4.20
CA GLN A 102 -7.33 -6.38 5.09
C GLN A 102 -7.15 -5.45 6.27
N ALA A 103 -7.28 -4.13 6.04
CA ALA A 103 -7.23 -3.11 7.09
C ALA A 103 -8.40 -3.25 8.07
N TRP A 104 -9.63 -3.36 7.57
CA TRP A 104 -10.82 -3.48 8.42
C TRP A 104 -10.78 -4.74 9.27
N ALA A 105 -10.44 -5.87 8.66
CA ALA A 105 -10.44 -7.13 9.40
C ALA A 105 -9.29 -7.18 10.43
N PHE A 106 -8.26 -6.32 10.37
CA PHE A 106 -7.27 -6.14 11.43
C PHE A 106 -7.81 -5.28 12.59
N ILE A 107 -8.61 -4.27 12.26
CA ILE A 107 -9.21 -3.35 13.23
C ILE A 107 -10.35 -4.02 14.00
N ALA A 108 -11.20 -4.82 13.32
CA ALA A 108 -12.39 -5.42 13.91
C ALA A 108 -12.12 -6.24 15.21
N PRO A 109 -11.08 -7.07 15.30
CA PRO A 109 -10.73 -7.77 16.55
C PRO A 109 -10.40 -6.85 17.73
N GLY A 110 -9.86 -5.64 17.48
CA GLY A 110 -9.53 -4.69 18.55
C GLY A 110 -10.74 -3.94 19.11
N LEU A 111 -11.92 -4.11 18.50
CA LEU A 111 -13.18 -3.51 18.94
C LEU A 111 -14.06 -4.47 19.77
N TYR A 112 -13.66 -5.74 19.89
CA TYR A 112 -14.34 -6.79 20.67
C TYR A 112 -13.45 -7.24 21.83
#